data_AF-A0A6V8KT97-F1
#
_entry.id   AF-A0A6V8KT97-F1
#
_cell.length_a   1.000
_cell.length_b   1.000
_cell.length_c   1.000
_cell.angle_alpha   90.00
_cell.angle_beta   90.00
_cell.angle_gamma   90.00
#
_symmetry.space_group_name_H-M   'P 1'
#
loop_
_entity.id
_entity.type
_entity.pdbx_description
1 polymer ?
#
loop_
_entity_poly.entity_id
_entity_poly.type
_entity_poly.pdbx_seq_one_letter_code
_entity_poly.pdbx_strand_id
1 'polypeptide(L)'
;MRLPNWLAQHLAALRALLVFTVLVGLAYPLVMVGVAQLPGLRDHANGSLVSVNGKDVGSKIIGQAFTDADGNPIPTYFQSRPSAAGDGYDPTATAASNLGPEDVVDTVDRTSLLTQVCARSKAIGELEGVDGSRPFCTSDGVGAILAVFRRDGFTGPVTRVVSVNQTGTPFLATYDGVPVQSAKAGEDYVAGGGVIVAIRGDAPDKPAVPSDAVTASGSGLDPTSARPTPNYRHPGSPGNAAPTSPPSKN
;
A
#
# COMPACT_ATOMS: atom_id res chain seq x y z
N MET A 1 -7.32 -65.92 6.76
CA MET A 1 -6.00 -65.42 7.22
C MET A 1 -6.21 -64.10 7.95
N ARG A 2 -5.75 -63.96 9.20
CA ARG A 2 -5.81 -62.67 9.91
C ARG A 2 -4.77 -61.74 9.27
N LEU A 3 -5.19 -60.56 8.83
CA LEU A 3 -4.26 -59.56 8.30
C LEU A 3 -3.26 -59.17 9.41
N PRO A 4 -1.98 -58.94 9.09
CA PRO A 4 -1.02 -58.38 10.02
C PRO A 4 -1.53 -57.06 10.60
N ASN A 5 -1.33 -56.82 11.91
CA ASN A 5 -1.87 -55.63 12.58
C ASN A 5 -1.47 -54.31 11.91
N TRP A 6 -0.23 -54.20 11.41
CA TRP A 6 0.25 -53.00 10.69
C TRP A 6 -0.54 -52.75 9.40
N LEU A 7 -0.84 -53.80 8.63
CA LEU A 7 -1.60 -53.70 7.38
C LEU A 7 -3.07 -53.31 7.66
N ALA A 8 -3.69 -53.88 8.69
CA ALA A 8 -5.04 -53.50 9.11
C ALA A 8 -5.12 -52.03 9.56
N GLN A 9 -4.10 -51.55 10.28
CA GLN A 9 -4.00 -50.15 10.71
C GLN A 9 -3.85 -49.18 9.52
N HIS A 10 -2.98 -49.49 8.56
CA HIS A 10 -2.82 -48.64 7.37
C HIS A 10 -4.07 -48.64 6.48
N LEU A 11 -4.79 -49.76 6.38
CA LEU A 11 -6.06 -49.81 5.66
C LEU A 11 -7.15 -48.98 6.35
N ALA A 12 -7.22 -48.98 7.68
CA ALA A 12 -8.12 -48.12 8.43
C ALA A 12 -7.78 -46.64 8.22
N ALA A 13 -6.49 -46.28 8.26
CA ALA A 13 -6.03 -44.92 7.98
C ALA A 13 -6.34 -44.47 6.54
N LEU A 14 -6.11 -45.33 5.55
CA LEU A 14 -6.43 -45.03 4.15
C LEU A 14 -7.94 -44.84 3.95
N ARG A 15 -8.78 -45.68 4.57
CA ARG A 15 -10.23 -45.51 4.52
C ARG A 15 -10.67 -44.18 5.13
N ALA A 16 -10.13 -43.84 6.31
CA ALA A 16 -10.42 -42.56 6.95
C ALA A 16 -10.01 -41.39 6.05
N LEU A 17 -8.81 -41.43 5.47
CA LEU A 17 -8.32 -40.44 4.51
C LEU A 17 -9.27 -40.29 3.32
N LEU A 18 -9.66 -41.39 2.67
CA LEU A 18 -10.57 -41.36 1.52
C LEU A 18 -11.96 -40.80 1.89
N VAL A 19 -12.50 -41.21 3.05
CA VAL A 19 -13.78 -40.69 3.54
C VAL A 19 -13.70 -39.19 3.79
N PHE A 20 -12.68 -38.69 4.49
CA PHE A 20 -12.53 -37.26 4.74
C PHE A 20 -12.24 -36.46 3.46
N THR A 21 -11.48 -37.00 2.51
CA THR A 21 -11.27 -36.37 1.20
C THR A 21 -12.58 -36.22 0.43
N VAL A 22 -13.43 -37.25 0.40
CA VAL A 22 -14.73 -37.14 -0.27
C VAL A 22 -15.65 -36.18 0.48
N LEU A 23 -15.69 -36.25 1.82
CA LEU A 23 -16.57 -35.41 2.61
C LEU A 23 -16.17 -33.92 2.56
N VAL A 24 -14.90 -33.59 2.81
CA VAL A 24 -14.44 -32.19 2.93
C VAL A 24 -14.00 -31.62 1.57
N GLY A 25 -13.52 -32.47 0.65
CA GLY A 25 -13.05 -32.03 -0.67
C GLY A 25 -14.11 -32.02 -1.76
N LEU A 26 -15.19 -32.81 -1.63
CA LEU A 26 -16.25 -32.88 -2.65
C LEU A 26 -17.63 -32.56 -2.08
N ALA A 27 -18.10 -33.31 -1.08
CA ALA A 27 -19.46 -33.16 -0.57
C ALA A 27 -19.67 -31.75 0.01
N TYR A 28 -18.77 -31.27 0.86
CA TYR A 28 -18.87 -29.96 1.48
C TYR A 28 -18.82 -28.79 0.48
N PRO A 29 -17.85 -28.68 -0.46
CA PRO A 29 -17.84 -27.61 -1.44
C PRO A 29 -19.06 -27.60 -2.36
N LEU A 30 -19.54 -28.78 -2.79
CA LEU A 30 -20.74 -28.88 -3.64
C LEU A 30 -22.01 -28.44 -2.90
N VAL A 31 -22.17 -28.82 -1.63
CA VAL A 31 -23.27 -28.31 -0.80
C VAL A 31 -23.19 -26.80 -0.66
N MET A 32 -22.00 -26.24 -0.40
CA MET A 32 -21.81 -24.79 -0.28
C MET A 32 -22.12 -24.05 -1.58
N VAL A 33 -21.70 -24.57 -2.75
CA VAL A 33 -22.08 -23.99 -4.05
C VAL A 33 -23.59 -24.03 -4.24
N GLY A 34 -24.26 -25.14 -3.92
CA GLY A 34 -25.71 -25.25 -4.01
C GLY A 34 -26.43 -24.22 -3.13
N VAL A 35 -26.00 -24.04 -1.88
CA VAL A 35 -26.54 -23.03 -0.96
C VAL A 35 -26.27 -21.61 -1.47
N ALA A 36 -25.08 -21.34 -1.99
CA ALA A 36 -24.68 -20.02 -2.45
C ALA A 36 -25.50 -19.52 -3.67
N GLN A 37 -26.11 -20.43 -4.44
CA GLN A 37 -26.97 -20.09 -5.57
C GLN A 37 -28.43 -19.79 -5.19
N LEU A 38 -28.79 -19.88 -3.91
CA LEU A 38 -30.13 -19.51 -3.43
C LEU A 38 -30.40 -18.01 -3.62
N PRO A 39 -31.67 -17.61 -3.83
CA PRO A 39 -32.06 -16.20 -3.91
C PRO A 39 -31.58 -15.40 -2.69
N GLY A 40 -31.02 -14.21 -2.93
CA GLY A 40 -30.44 -13.36 -1.89
C GLY A 40 -28.95 -13.59 -1.62
N LEU A 41 -28.39 -14.76 -1.95
CA LEU A 41 -26.95 -15.05 -1.82
C LEU A 41 -26.22 -15.05 -3.16
N ARG A 42 -26.94 -15.35 -4.24
CA ARG A 42 -26.39 -15.53 -5.59
C ARG A 42 -25.54 -14.35 -6.08
N ASP A 43 -25.96 -13.12 -5.84
CA ASP A 43 -25.22 -11.93 -6.31
C ASP A 43 -23.87 -11.80 -5.60
N HIS A 44 -23.81 -12.12 -4.31
CA HIS A 44 -22.57 -12.13 -3.55
C HIS A 44 -21.66 -13.30 -3.97
N ALA A 45 -22.24 -14.47 -4.17
CA ALA A 45 -21.51 -15.67 -4.59
C ALA A 45 -20.87 -15.52 -5.98
N ASN A 46 -21.52 -14.79 -6.89
CA ASN A 46 -21.01 -14.51 -8.23
C ASN A 46 -20.12 -13.26 -8.29
N GLY A 47 -19.60 -12.79 -7.14
CA GLY A 47 -18.59 -11.73 -7.09
C GLY A 47 -19.14 -10.31 -7.02
N SER A 48 -20.43 -10.10 -6.75
CA SER A 48 -21.06 -8.77 -6.58
C SER A 48 -20.79 -7.83 -7.76
N LEU A 49 -20.95 -8.34 -8.98
CA LEU A 49 -20.66 -7.61 -10.21
C LEU A 49 -21.52 -6.34 -10.35
N VAL A 50 -20.93 -5.33 -10.98
CA VAL A 50 -21.59 -4.08 -11.36
C VAL A 50 -21.60 -4.00 -12.88
N SER A 51 -22.78 -3.81 -13.45
CA SER A 51 -22.98 -3.76 -14.89
C SER A 51 -23.62 -2.44 -15.31
N VAL A 52 -23.17 -1.89 -16.43
CA VAL A 52 -23.73 -0.69 -17.05
C VAL A 52 -24.05 -1.03 -18.50
N ASN A 53 -25.28 -0.76 -18.94
CA ASN A 53 -25.76 -1.08 -20.30
C ASN A 53 -25.54 -2.55 -20.70
N GLY A 54 -25.74 -3.48 -19.77
CA GLY A 54 -25.56 -4.93 -20.00
C GLY A 54 -24.12 -5.41 -20.11
N LYS A 55 -23.13 -4.54 -19.86
CA LYS A 55 -21.71 -4.91 -19.80
C LYS A 55 -21.22 -4.83 -18.36
N ASP A 56 -20.51 -5.86 -17.90
CA ASP A 56 -19.84 -5.84 -16.60
C ASP A 56 -18.67 -4.86 -16.63
N VAL A 57 -18.68 -3.92 -15.69
CA VAL A 57 -17.67 -2.86 -15.57
C VAL A 57 -16.81 -3.02 -14.30
N GLY A 58 -17.15 -3.97 -13.44
CA GLY A 58 -16.38 -4.26 -12.23
C GLY A 58 -17.17 -5.03 -11.18
N SER A 59 -16.71 -4.93 -9.94
CA SER A 59 -17.33 -5.55 -8.77
C SER A 59 -17.41 -4.54 -7.63
N LYS A 60 -18.45 -4.63 -6.80
CA LYS A 60 -18.61 -3.81 -5.60
C LYS A 60 -17.50 -4.03 -4.56
N ILE A 61 -16.80 -5.17 -4.64
CA ILE A 61 -15.79 -5.59 -3.64
C ILE A 61 -14.35 -5.47 -4.15
N ILE A 62 -14.13 -5.01 -5.39
CA ILE A 62 -12.81 -4.86 -6.00
C ILE A 62 -12.62 -3.42 -6.45
N GLY A 63 -11.59 -2.76 -5.92
CA GLY A 63 -11.19 -1.43 -6.35
C GLY A 63 -10.55 -1.43 -7.74
N GLN A 64 -10.45 -0.24 -8.34
CA GLN A 64 -9.82 -0.03 -9.64
C GLN A 64 -8.93 1.21 -9.58
N ALA A 65 -7.90 1.24 -10.41
CA ALA A 65 -7.12 2.45 -10.64
C ALA A 65 -7.93 3.42 -11.55
N PHE A 66 -7.93 4.70 -11.20
CA PHE A 66 -8.58 5.76 -11.98
C PHE A 66 -7.54 6.66 -12.65
N THR A 67 -6.68 6.02 -13.45
CA THR A 67 -5.62 6.67 -14.22
C THR A 67 -5.88 6.56 -15.73
N ASP A 68 -5.28 7.47 -16.50
CA ASP A 68 -5.24 7.37 -17.95
C ASP A 68 -4.23 6.30 -18.42
N ALA A 69 -4.06 6.19 -19.74
CA ALA A 69 -3.16 5.21 -20.35
C ALA A 69 -1.68 5.45 -20.03
N ASP A 70 -1.32 6.66 -19.64
CA ASP A 70 0.04 7.06 -19.26
C ASP A 70 0.27 6.94 -17.75
N GLY A 71 -0.75 6.48 -17.00
CA GLY A 71 -0.69 6.32 -15.55
C GLY A 71 -0.97 7.61 -14.76
N ASN A 72 -1.39 8.69 -15.41
CA ASN A 72 -1.72 9.93 -14.73
C ASN A 72 -3.13 9.84 -14.11
N PRO A 73 -3.34 10.40 -12.91
CA PRO A 73 -4.65 10.40 -12.26
C PRO A 73 -5.67 11.19 -13.09
N ILE A 74 -6.87 10.63 -13.28
CA ILE A 74 -7.96 11.31 -13.97
C ILE A 74 -8.70 12.23 -12.97
N PRO A 75 -8.65 13.58 -13.11
CA PRO A 75 -9.13 14.50 -12.07
C PRO A 75 -10.64 14.43 -11.79
N THR A 76 -11.43 13.93 -12.73
CA THR A 76 -12.89 13.82 -12.57
C THR A 76 -13.31 12.69 -11.61
N TYR A 77 -12.43 11.71 -11.38
CA TYR A 77 -12.70 10.57 -10.51
C TYR A 77 -12.04 10.73 -9.15
N PHE A 78 -12.64 10.10 -8.15
CA PHE A 78 -11.98 9.92 -6.86
C PHE A 78 -10.77 9.01 -7.02
N GLN A 79 -9.63 9.44 -6.48
CA GLN A 79 -8.42 8.63 -6.51
C GLN A 79 -8.54 7.51 -5.48
N SER A 80 -8.25 6.30 -5.95
CA SER A 80 -8.20 5.10 -5.14
C SER A 80 -6.96 5.12 -4.23
N ARG A 81 -6.93 4.26 -3.21
CA ARG A 81 -5.71 4.10 -2.40
C ARG A 81 -4.59 3.55 -3.28
N PRO A 82 -3.31 3.77 -2.91
CA PRO A 82 -2.21 3.11 -3.61
C PRO A 82 -2.37 1.58 -3.55
N SER A 83 -2.02 0.92 -4.65
CA SER A 83 -2.01 -0.54 -4.76
C SER A 83 -0.59 -1.03 -5.00
N ALA A 84 -0.28 -2.20 -4.44
CA ALA A 84 0.95 -2.95 -4.69
C ALA A 84 0.67 -4.28 -5.41
N ALA A 85 -0.55 -4.48 -5.94
CA ALA A 85 -0.92 -5.68 -6.67
C ALA A 85 -0.56 -5.53 -8.16
N GLY A 86 0.41 -6.31 -8.63
CA GLY A 86 0.92 -6.26 -10.01
C GLY A 86 1.32 -4.84 -10.42
N ASP A 87 0.83 -4.40 -11.59
CA ASP A 87 1.01 -3.04 -12.11
C ASP A 87 0.02 -2.01 -11.51
N GLY A 88 -0.69 -2.39 -10.45
CA GLY A 88 -1.70 -1.59 -9.77
C GLY A 88 -3.10 -2.14 -9.95
N TYR A 89 -3.76 -2.48 -8.84
CA TYR A 89 -5.13 -3.02 -8.81
C TYR A 89 -5.33 -4.30 -9.67
N ASP A 90 -4.28 -5.09 -9.89
CA ASP A 90 -4.37 -6.35 -10.65
C ASP A 90 -4.97 -7.48 -9.80
N PRO A 91 -6.16 -8.01 -10.14
CA PRO A 91 -6.82 -9.05 -9.38
C PRO A 91 -6.12 -10.42 -9.48
N THR A 92 -5.18 -10.61 -10.41
CA THR A 92 -4.40 -11.84 -10.57
C THR A 92 -3.11 -11.84 -9.74
N ALA A 93 -2.68 -10.66 -9.29
CA ALA A 93 -1.41 -10.45 -8.58
C ALA A 93 -1.59 -9.81 -7.19
N THR A 94 -2.75 -10.05 -6.55
CA THR A 94 -3.14 -9.48 -5.25
C THR A 94 -1.98 -9.47 -4.25
N ALA A 95 -1.61 -8.29 -3.75
CA ALA A 95 -0.44 -8.15 -2.89
C ALA A 95 -0.47 -6.88 -2.02
N ALA A 96 0.26 -6.94 -0.91
CA ALA A 96 0.64 -5.79 -0.10
C ALA A 96 2.06 -5.33 -0.46
N SER A 97 2.38 -4.08 -0.13
CA SER A 97 3.75 -3.56 -0.29
C SER A 97 4.76 -4.24 0.63
N ASN A 98 4.33 -4.75 1.80
CA ASN A 98 5.16 -5.40 2.82
C ASN A 98 6.37 -4.58 3.28
N LEU A 99 6.34 -3.25 3.11
CA LEU A 99 7.38 -2.35 3.60
C LEU A 99 7.09 -1.98 5.06
N GLY A 100 8.10 -2.09 5.91
CA GLY A 100 8.01 -1.75 7.33
C GLY A 100 8.21 -0.25 7.58
N PRO A 101 7.84 0.26 8.77
CA PRO A 101 8.03 1.67 9.13
C PRO A 101 9.49 2.13 9.15
N GLU A 102 10.43 1.20 9.31
CA GLU A 102 11.88 1.48 9.28
C GLU A 102 12.46 1.52 7.86
N ASP A 103 11.65 1.24 6.83
CA ASP A 103 12.06 1.36 5.44
C ASP A 103 12.06 2.82 5.01
N VAL A 104 13.12 3.54 5.39
CA VAL A 104 13.23 5.00 5.23
C VAL A 104 14.33 5.43 4.25
N VAL A 105 15.21 4.52 3.82
CA VAL A 105 16.35 4.83 2.94
C VAL A 105 16.14 4.24 1.55
N ASP A 106 16.26 5.06 0.52
CA ASP A 106 16.16 4.65 -0.87
C ASP A 106 17.40 3.83 -1.27
N THR A 107 17.21 2.82 -2.13
CA THR A 107 18.29 2.03 -2.70
C THR A 107 18.34 2.22 -4.21
N VAL A 108 19.38 1.67 -4.86
CA VAL A 108 19.51 1.74 -6.33
C VAL A 108 18.35 1.05 -7.04
N ASP A 109 17.80 -0.02 -6.43
CA ASP A 109 16.80 -0.87 -7.05
C ASP A 109 15.36 -0.50 -6.68
N ARG A 110 15.17 0.25 -5.58
CA ARG A 110 13.82 0.60 -5.09
C ARG A 110 13.78 1.86 -4.25
N THR A 111 12.62 2.50 -4.24
CA THR A 111 12.29 3.56 -3.30
C THR A 111 11.79 2.98 -1.97
N SER A 112 12.17 3.65 -0.88
CA SER A 112 11.73 3.37 0.47
C SER A 112 10.26 3.69 0.68
N LEU A 113 9.64 3.10 1.70
CA LEU A 113 8.28 3.46 2.12
C LEU A 113 8.14 4.96 2.37
N LEU A 114 9.13 5.56 3.06
CA LEU A 114 9.09 6.98 3.37
C LEU A 114 9.07 7.83 2.09
N THR A 115 9.97 7.57 1.14
CA THR A 115 9.99 8.29 -0.14
C THR A 115 8.71 8.05 -0.94
N GLN A 116 8.16 6.83 -0.97
CA GLN A 116 6.87 6.58 -1.62
C GLN A 116 5.73 7.41 -1.02
N VAL A 117 5.67 7.51 0.31
CA VAL A 117 4.67 8.32 1.01
C VAL A 117 4.86 9.81 0.71
N CYS A 118 6.10 10.30 0.73
CA CYS A 118 6.42 11.69 0.43
C CYS A 118 6.05 12.06 -1.01
N ALA A 119 6.40 11.23 -1.98
CA ALA A 119 6.15 11.47 -3.40
C ALA A 119 4.64 11.50 -3.68
N ARG A 120 3.89 10.52 -3.15
CA ARG A 120 2.43 10.48 -3.27
C ARG A 120 1.77 11.69 -2.63
N SER A 121 2.21 12.08 -1.43
CA SER A 121 1.65 13.22 -0.71
C SER A 121 1.83 14.53 -1.48
N LYS A 122 3.03 14.74 -2.04
CA LYS A 122 3.32 15.89 -2.89
C LYS A 122 2.46 15.90 -4.15
N ALA A 123 2.43 14.80 -4.91
CA ALA A 123 1.66 14.70 -6.14
C ALA A 123 0.15 14.90 -5.91
N ILE A 124 -0.38 14.37 -4.80
CA ILE A 124 -1.76 14.59 -4.40
C ILE A 124 -2.02 16.05 -4.02
N GLY A 125 -1.12 16.68 -3.26
CA GLY A 125 -1.24 18.10 -2.91
C GLY A 125 -1.30 18.99 -4.16
N GLU A 126 -0.45 18.69 -5.15
CA GLU A 126 -0.44 19.37 -6.45
C GLU A 126 -1.73 19.13 -7.25
N LEU A 127 -2.24 17.88 -7.28
CA LEU A 127 -3.46 17.51 -7.98
C LEU A 127 -4.71 18.16 -7.39
N GLU A 128 -4.83 18.16 -6.06
CA GLU A 128 -6.03 18.62 -5.34
C GLU A 128 -5.95 20.10 -4.96
N GLY A 129 -4.79 20.76 -5.14
CA GLY A 129 -4.56 22.15 -4.75
C GLY A 129 -4.50 22.36 -3.22
N VAL A 130 -4.01 21.36 -2.49
CA VAL A 130 -3.87 21.39 -1.02
C VAL A 130 -2.40 21.25 -0.60
N ASP A 131 -2.11 21.53 0.67
CA ASP A 131 -0.76 21.32 1.20
C ASP A 131 -0.38 19.83 1.24
N GLY A 132 0.56 19.44 0.37
CA GLY A 132 1.11 18.09 0.29
C GLY A 132 2.24 17.80 1.28
N SER A 133 2.66 18.79 2.08
CA SER A 133 3.79 18.66 3.00
C SER A 133 3.55 17.64 4.10
N ARG A 134 4.63 16.98 4.53
CA ARG A 134 4.61 15.99 5.62
C ARG A 134 5.86 16.12 6.49
N PRO A 135 5.78 15.81 7.81
CA PRO A 135 6.85 16.09 8.76
C PRO A 135 8.21 15.50 8.42
N PHE A 136 8.31 14.38 7.71
CA PHE A 136 9.58 13.73 7.39
C PHE A 136 9.86 13.71 5.88
N CYS A 137 9.29 14.66 5.14
CA CYS A 137 9.43 14.78 3.70
C CYS A 137 10.13 16.07 3.33
N THR A 138 10.98 15.99 2.32
CA THR A 138 11.58 17.16 1.67
C THR A 138 10.58 17.80 0.70
N SER A 139 10.84 19.05 0.29
CA SER A 139 10.06 19.75 -0.75
C SER A 139 10.06 19.03 -2.10
N ASP A 140 11.07 18.20 -2.35
CA ASP A 140 11.21 17.48 -3.60
C ASP A 140 10.37 16.20 -3.63
N GLY A 141 9.80 15.79 -2.48
CA GLY A 141 8.93 14.62 -2.36
C GLY A 141 9.66 13.34 -2.00
N VAL A 142 10.88 13.41 -1.47
CA VAL A 142 11.61 12.25 -0.92
C VAL A 142 11.74 12.33 0.59
N GLY A 143 12.05 11.22 1.26
CA GLY A 143 12.25 11.20 2.71
C GLY A 143 13.40 12.10 3.19
N ALA A 144 13.17 12.90 4.22
CA ALA A 144 14.16 13.79 4.82
C ALA A 144 15.10 13.02 5.75
N ILE A 145 16.00 12.22 5.17
CA ILE A 145 16.90 11.33 5.92
C ILE A 145 18.36 11.75 5.77
N LEU A 146 19.07 11.75 6.90
CA LEU A 146 20.53 11.91 6.96
C LEU A 146 21.21 10.62 7.42
N ALA A 147 22.38 10.33 6.85
CA ALA A 147 23.38 9.46 7.45
C ALA A 147 24.40 10.31 8.21
N VAL A 148 24.42 10.17 9.54
CA VAL A 148 25.27 10.95 10.45
C VAL A 148 26.41 10.07 10.94
N PHE A 149 27.64 10.48 10.64
CA PHE A 149 28.86 9.83 11.12
C PHE A 149 29.39 10.61 12.31
N ARG A 150 29.77 9.89 13.36
CA ARG A 150 30.30 10.45 14.60
C ARG A 150 31.64 9.84 14.91
N ARG A 151 32.48 10.59 15.62
CA ARG A 151 33.70 10.04 16.21
C ARG A 151 33.32 9.14 17.40
N ASP A 152 34.12 8.11 17.66
CA ASP A 152 34.01 7.26 18.85
C ASP A 152 32.64 6.56 19.02
N GLY A 153 32.01 6.15 17.91
CA GLY A 153 30.73 5.45 17.93
C GLY A 153 29.54 6.40 17.86
N PHE A 154 28.54 6.23 18.73
CA PHE A 154 27.23 6.91 18.60
C PHE A 154 27.11 8.25 19.34
N THR A 155 28.06 8.58 20.22
CA THR A 155 27.92 9.72 21.15
C THR A 155 28.94 10.84 20.93
N GLY A 156 29.96 10.63 20.10
CA GLY A 156 30.95 11.66 19.83
C GLY A 156 30.46 12.75 18.87
N PRO A 157 31.32 13.76 18.60
CA PRO A 157 31.00 14.86 17.71
C PRO A 157 30.73 14.34 16.29
N VAL A 158 29.81 15.01 15.59
CA VAL A 158 29.51 14.74 14.19
C VAL A 158 30.74 15.07 13.34
N THR A 159 31.12 14.15 12.45
CA THR A 159 32.29 14.28 11.57
C THR A 159 31.92 14.36 10.10
N ARG A 160 30.82 13.70 9.70
CA ARG A 160 30.29 13.73 8.33
C ARG A 160 28.78 13.56 8.38
N VAL A 161 28.09 14.25 7.47
CA VAL A 161 26.64 14.15 7.31
C VAL A 161 26.31 14.07 5.83
N VAL A 162 25.45 13.12 5.46
CA VAL A 162 25.04 12.89 4.08
C VAL A 162 23.52 12.85 3.99
N SER A 163 22.93 13.58 3.05
CA SER A 163 21.52 13.45 2.67
C SER A 163 21.35 12.23 1.78
N VAL A 164 20.64 11.20 2.25
CA VAL A 164 20.69 9.86 1.62
C VAL A 164 19.63 9.62 0.54
N ASN A 165 18.47 10.28 0.61
CA ASN A 165 17.36 10.06 -0.33
C ASN A 165 17.26 11.13 -1.42
N GLN A 166 17.97 12.26 -1.28
CA GLN A 166 17.99 13.31 -2.31
C GLN A 166 19.21 13.19 -3.20
N THR A 167 18.99 13.39 -4.50
CA THR A 167 20.06 13.64 -5.46
C THR A 167 20.22 15.15 -5.67
N GLY A 168 21.46 15.63 -5.82
CA GLY A 168 21.72 17.06 -5.98
C GLY A 168 21.76 17.82 -4.65
N THR A 169 21.13 18.98 -4.56
CA THR A 169 21.27 19.88 -3.41
C THR A 169 20.62 19.30 -2.15
N PRO A 170 21.35 19.16 -1.03
CA PRO A 170 20.77 18.69 0.22
C PRO A 170 19.68 19.62 0.78
N PHE A 171 18.63 19.03 1.35
CA PHE A 171 17.52 19.74 2.00
C PHE A 171 17.94 20.56 3.23
N LEU A 172 19.11 20.25 3.81
CA LEU A 172 19.74 21.02 4.88
C LEU A 172 21.15 21.42 4.46
N ALA A 173 21.52 22.67 4.70
CA ALA A 173 22.89 23.13 4.42
C ALA A 173 23.90 22.57 5.45
N THR A 174 23.51 22.54 6.73
CA THR A 174 24.35 22.07 7.84
C THR A 174 23.53 21.27 8.85
N TYR A 175 24.21 20.38 9.56
CA TYR A 175 23.67 19.63 10.69
C TYR A 175 24.73 19.56 11.79
N ASP A 176 24.41 20.07 12.99
CA ASP A 176 25.34 20.17 14.12
C ASP A 176 26.66 20.88 13.74
N GLY A 177 26.56 21.95 12.94
CA GLY A 177 27.71 22.72 12.44
C GLY A 177 28.50 22.07 11.31
N VAL A 178 28.17 20.83 10.91
CA VAL A 178 28.84 20.12 9.82
C VAL A 178 28.06 20.31 8.51
N PRO A 179 28.71 20.66 7.39
CA PRO A 179 28.06 20.75 6.08
C PRO A 179 27.47 19.40 5.65
N VAL A 180 26.21 19.40 5.21
CA VAL A 180 25.56 18.20 4.69
C VAL A 180 25.99 17.99 3.24
N GLN A 181 26.40 16.77 2.93
CA GLN A 181 26.82 16.37 1.59
C GLN A 181 25.68 15.62 0.88
N SER A 182 25.67 15.66 -0.44
CA SER A 182 24.77 14.83 -1.24
C SER A 182 25.24 13.38 -1.25
N ALA A 183 24.30 12.43 -1.23
CA ALA A 183 24.64 11.03 -1.42
C ALA A 183 25.20 10.75 -2.81
N LYS A 184 26.09 9.76 -2.86
CA LYS A 184 26.57 9.13 -4.08
C LYS A 184 25.70 7.92 -4.37
N ALA A 185 25.36 7.74 -5.64
CA ALA A 185 24.55 6.61 -6.08
C ALA A 185 25.21 5.27 -5.70
N GLY A 186 24.45 4.39 -5.04
CA GLY A 186 24.88 3.04 -4.69
C GLY A 186 25.82 2.92 -3.47
N GLU A 187 26.11 4.01 -2.77
CA GLU A 187 26.89 3.94 -1.52
C GLU A 187 26.00 3.52 -0.34
N ASP A 188 26.37 2.46 0.36
CA ASP A 188 25.71 2.04 1.61
C ASP A 188 26.32 2.80 2.80
N TYR A 189 25.63 3.87 3.20
CA TYR A 189 26.06 4.70 4.32
C TYR A 189 25.90 4.04 5.68
N VAL A 190 25.03 3.04 5.82
CA VAL A 190 24.84 2.30 7.08
C VAL A 190 25.99 1.32 7.28
N ALA A 191 26.35 0.57 6.24
CA ALA A 191 27.54 -0.29 6.27
C ALA A 191 28.83 0.50 6.53
N GLY A 192 28.88 1.77 6.08
CA GLY A 192 29.97 2.70 6.37
C GLY A 192 30.02 3.23 7.82
N GLY A 193 29.07 2.85 8.69
CA GLY A 193 28.99 3.32 10.08
C GLY A 193 28.14 4.58 10.28
N GLY A 194 27.34 4.98 9.29
CA GLY A 194 26.43 6.11 9.38
C GLY A 194 25.17 5.74 10.15
N VAL A 195 24.79 6.60 11.09
CA VAL A 195 23.54 6.49 11.84
C VAL A 195 22.44 7.19 11.05
N ILE A 196 21.37 6.46 10.75
CA ILE A 196 20.21 7.02 10.05
C ILE A 196 19.41 7.91 11.00
N VAL A 197 19.21 9.16 10.60
CA VAL A 197 18.46 10.16 11.35
C VAL A 197 17.38 10.76 10.45
N ALA A 198 16.13 10.55 10.81
CA ALA A 198 15.01 11.23 10.18
C ALA A 198 14.90 12.66 10.69
N ILE A 199 14.89 13.61 9.76
CA ILE A 199 14.76 15.03 10.08
C ILE A 199 13.32 15.45 9.94
N ARG A 200 12.81 16.06 11.01
CA ARG A 200 11.48 16.63 11.03
C ARG A 200 11.52 18.04 10.43
N GLY A 201 10.78 18.26 9.35
CA GLY A 201 10.51 19.56 8.76
C GLY A 201 9.41 20.35 9.48
N ASP A 202 8.99 21.45 8.88
CA ASP A 202 8.01 22.42 9.39
C ASP A 202 6.55 22.11 9.01
N ALA A 203 6.31 21.00 8.31
CA ALA A 203 4.98 20.55 7.95
C ALA A 203 4.07 20.34 9.19
N PRO A 204 2.75 20.56 9.05
CA PRO A 204 1.81 20.46 10.16
C PRO A 204 1.73 19.05 10.75
N ASP A 205 1.45 18.96 12.06
CA ASP A 205 1.22 17.68 12.77
C ASP A 205 0.11 16.83 12.13
N LYS A 206 -0.84 17.49 11.45
CA LYS A 206 -1.95 16.88 10.72
C LYS A 206 -1.87 17.31 9.26
N PRO A 207 -1.22 16.53 8.39
CA PRO A 207 -1.15 16.82 6.96
C PRO A 207 -2.53 16.96 6.33
N ALA A 208 -2.66 17.86 5.35
CA ALA A 208 -3.92 18.05 4.63
C ALA A 208 -4.28 16.81 3.80
N VAL A 209 -3.26 16.16 3.22
CA VAL A 209 -3.39 14.88 2.52
C VAL A 209 -3.61 13.75 3.53
N PRO A 210 -4.74 13.03 3.47
CA PRO A 210 -5.03 11.88 4.33
C PRO A 210 -3.98 10.76 4.24
N SER A 211 -3.81 10.00 5.31
CA SER A 211 -2.83 8.89 5.35
C SER A 211 -3.22 7.71 4.48
N ASP A 212 -4.51 7.43 4.32
CA ASP A 212 -5.05 6.39 3.45
C ASP A 212 -4.81 6.66 1.96
N ALA A 213 -4.71 7.93 1.56
CA ALA A 213 -4.38 8.34 0.19
C ALA A 213 -2.91 8.08 -0.20
N VAL A 214 -2.01 7.94 0.77
CA VAL A 214 -0.56 7.72 0.54
C VAL A 214 -0.07 6.33 0.95
N THR A 215 -0.86 5.59 1.72
CA THR A 215 -0.53 4.24 2.21
C THR A 215 -1.25 3.15 1.42
N ALA A 216 -0.47 2.19 0.92
CA ALA A 216 -1.02 1.09 0.17
C ALA A 216 -1.90 0.17 1.02
N SER A 217 -2.90 -0.45 0.39
CA SER A 217 -3.77 -1.42 1.07
C SER A 217 -3.10 -2.80 1.22
N GLY A 218 -3.57 -3.61 2.16
CA GLY A 218 -3.04 -4.97 2.40
C GLY A 218 -3.44 -6.00 1.33
N SER A 219 -4.55 -5.79 0.62
CA SER A 219 -4.97 -6.66 -0.48
C SER A 219 -4.47 -6.19 -1.84
N GLY A 220 -4.14 -4.90 -1.97
CA GLY A 220 -3.89 -4.24 -3.25
C GLY A 220 -5.16 -4.02 -4.08
N LEU A 221 -6.33 -4.45 -3.63
CA LEU A 221 -7.61 -4.35 -4.34
C LEU A 221 -8.68 -3.60 -3.56
N ASP A 222 -8.27 -2.78 -2.59
CA ASP A 222 -9.20 -2.10 -1.68
C ASP A 222 -10.22 -1.23 -2.46
N PRO A 223 -11.52 -1.58 -2.41
CA PRO A 223 -12.58 -0.81 -3.06
C PRO A 223 -12.95 0.45 -2.26
N THR A 224 -12.51 0.55 -1.01
CA THR A 224 -12.80 1.71 -0.16
C THR A 224 -11.81 2.82 -0.47
N SER A 225 -12.33 3.96 -0.91
CA SER A 225 -11.51 5.16 -1.11
C SER A 225 -11.11 5.74 0.25
N ALA A 226 -10.08 6.59 0.24
CA ALA A 226 -9.91 7.55 1.30
C ALA A 226 -11.22 8.33 1.46
N ARG A 227 -11.82 8.33 2.64
CA ARG A 227 -13.04 9.11 2.84
C ARG A 227 -12.63 10.58 2.65
N PRO A 228 -13.32 11.35 1.80
CA PRO A 228 -13.01 12.78 1.70
C PRO A 228 -13.23 13.39 3.08
N THR A 229 -12.14 13.85 3.70
CA THR A 229 -12.26 14.76 4.83
C THR A 229 -12.92 16.04 4.31
N PRO A 230 -13.60 16.84 5.15
CA PRO A 230 -14.31 18.04 4.70
C PRO A 230 -13.46 19.03 3.87
N ASN A 231 -12.14 18.95 4.01
CA ASN A 231 -11.16 19.82 3.35
C ASN A 231 -10.45 19.15 2.15
N TYR A 232 -10.75 17.88 1.84
CA TYR A 232 -10.13 17.10 0.76
C TYR A 232 -11.18 16.80 -0.30
N ARG A 233 -11.49 17.82 -1.10
CA ARG A 233 -12.40 17.69 -2.26
C ARG A 233 -11.97 18.68 -3.33
N HIS A 234 -11.55 18.18 -4.49
CA HIS A 234 -11.31 18.99 -5.68
C HIS A 234 -12.51 19.93 -5.95
N PRO A 235 -12.30 21.24 -6.21
CA PRO A 235 -13.36 22.21 -6.50
C PRO A 235 -14.14 21.96 -7.82
N GLY A 236 -13.93 20.80 -8.46
CA GLY A 236 -14.58 20.35 -9.70
C GLY A 236 -15.00 18.88 -9.67
N SER A 237 -14.87 18.21 -8.51
CA SER A 237 -15.35 16.83 -8.37
C SER A 237 -16.89 16.82 -8.48
N PRO A 238 -17.49 15.93 -9.28
CA PRO A 238 -18.93 15.92 -9.56
C PRO A 238 -19.74 15.51 -8.31
N GLY A 239 -19.87 16.42 -7.35
CA GLY A 239 -20.67 16.30 -6.15
C GLY A 239 -22.18 16.45 -6.37
N ASN A 240 -22.65 16.55 -7.62
CA ASN A 240 -24.07 16.72 -7.94
C ASN A 240 -24.71 15.52 -8.68
N ALA A 241 -24.03 14.39 -8.89
CA ALA A 241 -24.58 13.34 -9.76
C ALA A 241 -24.31 11.87 -9.38
N ALA A 242 -23.98 11.53 -8.14
CA ALA A 242 -24.01 10.13 -7.71
C ALA A 242 -24.56 10.01 -6.28
N PRO A 243 -25.78 9.46 -6.09
CA PRO A 243 -26.26 9.15 -4.76
C PRO A 243 -25.35 8.05 -4.21
N THR A 244 -24.55 8.38 -3.20
CA THR A 244 -23.96 7.36 -2.34
C THR A 244 -25.12 6.63 -1.70
N SER A 245 -25.34 5.37 -2.12
CA SER A 245 -26.29 4.49 -1.46
C SER A 245 -25.91 4.43 0.02
N PRO A 246 -26.82 4.76 0.95
CA PRO A 246 -26.53 4.64 2.37
C PRO A 246 -26.19 3.18 2.70
N PRO A 247 -25.35 2.91 3.70
CA PRO A 247 -25.11 1.56 4.16
C PRO A 247 -26.46 0.97 4.56
N SER A 248 -26.89 -0.07 3.83
CA SER A 248 -28.05 -0.88 4.18
C SER A 248 -27.77 -1.49 5.55
N LYS A 249 -28.32 -0.88 6.60
CA LYS A 249 -28.57 -1.59 7.85
C LYS A 249 -29.70 -2.58 7.57
N ASN A 250 -29.36 -3.86 7.51
CA ASN A 250 -30.22 -4.97 7.88
C ASN A 250 -29.33 -5.99 8.59
#